data_AF-D4XKJ8-F1
#
_entry.id   AF-D4XKJ8-F1
#
_cell.length_a   1.000
_cell.length_b   1.000
_cell.length_c   1.000
_cell.angle_alpha   90.00
_cell.angle_beta   90.00
_cell.angle_gamma   90.00
#
_symmetry.space_group_name_H-M   'P 1'
#
loop_
_entity.id
_entity.type
_entity.pdbx_description
1 polymer ?
#
loop_
_entity_poly.entity_id
_entity_poly.type
_entity_poly.pdbx_seq_one_letter_code
_entity_poly.pdbx_strand_id
1 'polypeptide(L)'
;IYYETYNEYLAHVIAGRDSQHHMPGIYYGGLPKAQLSSTYLAFVETALTPHSSEFTEDTAELKILQQQFKVQSALSIGRIGSQLALEPSFVKEQFAFLHKHCQENIQKDQHIINQLNAYACWMWHISLLSLASRPKENLLGNLDDYCVELKLLYVNDKRNSKARKDGRFIPLSDFFIKTLQNYTVFLEQIIEAYGSFFRQVFTKKITVNDLFGKVIDSKDILPITVKEWQSRKIKLIPLSRNWVNLYMEGIFPKNMYSNWLRHFDMNFLMYAEEKEEKEKKEKKRKEKKEEKTALAFHLIQALYGHDQRDREAFHPHSSLIPNVYVQQARQQLQDNVKFLSIKHLERK
;
A
#
# COMPACT_ATOMS: atom_id res chain seq x y z
N ILE A 1 -19.91 -14.76 14.54
CA ILE A 1 -19.01 -14.25 13.47
C ILE A 1 -18.35 -12.90 13.79
N TYR A 2 -18.99 -11.73 13.64
CA TYR A 2 -18.28 -10.45 13.85
C TYR A 2 -17.68 -10.33 15.27
N TYR A 3 -18.48 -10.60 16.31
CA TYR A 3 -18.02 -10.56 17.70
C TYR A 3 -16.93 -11.57 18.04
N GLU A 4 -16.79 -12.64 17.25
CA GLU A 4 -15.78 -13.69 17.46
C GLU A 4 -14.50 -13.43 16.65
N THR A 5 -14.62 -12.76 15.50
CA THR A 5 -13.53 -12.60 14.53
C THR A 5 -13.01 -11.16 14.44
N TYR A 6 -13.77 -10.20 14.99
CA TYR A 6 -13.59 -8.75 14.83
C TYR A 6 -13.37 -8.32 13.38
N ASN A 7 -13.91 -9.10 12.43
CA ASN A 7 -13.74 -8.91 11.00
C ASN A 7 -15.11 -8.69 10.35
N GLU A 8 -15.50 -7.41 10.22
CA GLU A 8 -16.78 -7.02 9.65
C GLU A 8 -16.91 -7.47 8.18
N TYR A 9 -15.81 -7.43 7.42
CA TYR A 9 -15.77 -7.91 6.04
C TYR A 9 -16.11 -9.40 5.94
N LEU A 10 -15.52 -10.22 6.80
CA LEU A 10 -15.77 -11.65 6.87
C LEU A 10 -17.23 -11.94 7.23
N ALA A 11 -17.79 -11.20 8.19
CA ALA A 11 -19.19 -11.33 8.57
C ALA A 11 -20.15 -10.96 7.43
N HIS A 12 -19.90 -9.87 6.70
CA HIS A 12 -20.74 -9.47 5.56
C HIS A 12 -20.67 -10.44 4.39
N VAL A 13 -19.47 -10.94 4.08
CA VAL A 13 -19.28 -11.95 3.01
C VAL A 13 -20.02 -13.24 3.36
N ILE A 14 -19.89 -13.73 4.60
CA ILE A 14 -20.59 -14.94 5.05
C ILE A 14 -22.12 -14.72 5.06
N ALA A 15 -22.60 -13.57 5.52
CA ALA A 15 -24.03 -13.28 5.60
C ALA A 15 -24.69 -12.98 4.25
N GLY A 16 -23.94 -12.98 3.14
CA GLY A 16 -24.44 -12.67 1.80
C GLY A 16 -24.94 -11.23 1.62
N ARG A 17 -24.77 -10.36 2.62
CA ARG A 17 -25.31 -8.99 2.66
C ARG A 17 -24.68 -8.06 1.63
N ASP A 18 -23.53 -8.42 1.07
CA ASP A 18 -22.81 -7.57 0.12
C ASP A 18 -22.49 -8.27 -1.21
N SER A 19 -23.39 -9.18 -1.63
CA SER A 19 -23.34 -9.82 -2.96
C SER A 19 -23.44 -8.82 -4.14
N GLN A 20 -23.74 -7.54 -3.88
CA GLN A 20 -23.92 -6.47 -4.86
C GLN A 20 -22.86 -5.35 -4.79
N HIS A 21 -21.77 -5.52 -4.03
CA HIS A 21 -20.66 -4.53 -3.93
C HIS A 21 -21.02 -3.16 -3.34
N HIS A 22 -21.98 -3.10 -2.42
CA HIS A 22 -22.34 -1.89 -1.70
C HIS A 22 -21.29 -1.48 -0.65
N MET A 23 -20.43 -2.38 -0.15
CA MET A 23 -19.32 -1.98 0.73
C MET A 23 -18.03 -1.71 -0.07
N PRO A 24 -17.42 -0.52 0.06
CA PRO A 24 -16.17 -0.16 -0.63
C PRO A 24 -14.99 -1.12 -0.37
N GLY A 25 -15.03 -1.86 0.75
CA GLY A 25 -14.00 -2.84 1.13
C GLY A 25 -13.93 -4.04 0.17
N ILE A 26 -15.06 -4.52 -0.37
CA ILE A 26 -15.10 -5.69 -1.28
C ILE A 26 -14.55 -5.36 -2.67
N TYR A 27 -14.58 -4.09 -3.07
CA TYR A 27 -14.07 -3.68 -4.39
C TYR A 27 -12.54 -3.75 -4.48
N TYR A 28 -11.84 -3.53 -3.36
CA TYR A 28 -10.37 -3.46 -3.34
C TYR A 28 -9.73 -4.61 -2.54
N GLY A 29 -10.41 -5.13 -1.52
CA GLY A 29 -9.99 -6.27 -0.71
C GLY A 29 -10.55 -7.59 -1.22
N GLY A 30 -9.91 -8.68 -0.84
CA GLY A 30 -10.35 -10.04 -1.11
C GLY A 30 -9.92 -10.96 0.03
N LEU A 31 -10.70 -12.00 0.32
CA LEU A 31 -10.32 -13.03 1.29
C LEU A 31 -10.07 -14.36 0.59
N PRO A 32 -9.04 -15.13 1.00
CA PRO A 32 -8.88 -16.51 0.55
C PRO A 32 -10.14 -17.32 0.83
N LYS A 33 -10.60 -18.11 -0.15
CA LYS A 33 -11.75 -19.00 0.04
C LYS A 33 -11.54 -19.98 1.19
N ALA A 34 -10.32 -20.50 1.36
CA ALA A 34 -9.97 -21.38 2.46
C ALA A 34 -10.24 -20.74 3.85
N GLN A 35 -9.85 -19.48 4.02
CA GLN A 35 -10.08 -18.73 5.27
C GLN A 35 -11.58 -18.48 5.53
N LEU A 36 -12.35 -18.19 4.47
CA LEU A 36 -13.80 -18.04 4.57
C LEU A 36 -14.46 -19.34 5.02
N SER A 37 -14.09 -20.44 4.35
CA SER A 37 -14.60 -21.79 4.65
C SER A 37 -14.28 -22.21 6.08
N SER A 38 -13.03 -22.03 6.54
CA SER A 38 -12.63 -22.40 7.90
C SER A 38 -13.33 -21.55 8.96
N THR A 39 -13.45 -20.24 8.74
CA THR A 39 -14.11 -19.36 9.70
C THR A 39 -15.62 -19.61 9.76
N TYR A 40 -16.26 -19.83 8.60
CA TYR A 40 -17.68 -20.19 8.57
C TYR A 40 -17.93 -21.51 9.29
N LEU A 41 -17.08 -22.52 9.04
CA LEU A 41 -17.19 -23.80 9.71
C LEU A 41 -17.06 -23.67 11.23
N ALA A 42 -16.05 -22.93 11.72
CA ALA A 42 -15.87 -22.69 13.15
C ALA A 42 -17.07 -21.98 13.80
N PHE A 43 -17.70 -21.04 13.08
CA PHE A 43 -18.92 -20.39 13.54
C PHE A 43 -20.10 -21.37 13.63
N VAL A 44 -20.33 -22.17 12.57
CA VAL A 44 -21.40 -23.17 12.54
C VAL A 44 -21.21 -24.21 13.65
N GLU A 45 -19.98 -24.68 13.85
CA GLU A 45 -19.64 -25.56 14.96
C GLU A 45 -19.97 -24.92 16.29
N THR A 46 -19.55 -23.67 16.52
CA THR A 46 -19.82 -22.97 17.79
C THR A 46 -21.33 -22.77 18.03
N ALA A 47 -22.08 -22.39 16.99
CA ALA A 47 -23.51 -22.11 17.08
C ALA A 47 -24.36 -23.39 17.27
N LEU A 48 -24.01 -24.48 16.59
CA LEU A 48 -24.78 -25.72 16.61
C LEU A 48 -24.32 -26.70 17.70
N THR A 49 -23.10 -26.60 18.23
CA THR A 49 -22.61 -27.51 19.30
C THR A 49 -23.52 -27.58 20.53
N PRO A 50 -24.07 -26.46 21.04
CA PRO A 50 -25.01 -26.52 22.17
C PRO A 50 -26.30 -27.32 21.83
N HIS A 51 -26.85 -27.13 20.63
CA HIS A 51 -28.13 -27.71 20.20
C HIS A 51 -28.00 -29.14 19.66
N SER A 52 -26.83 -29.51 19.15
CA SER A 52 -26.59 -30.84 18.59
C SER A 52 -26.69 -31.95 19.65
N SER A 53 -26.48 -31.63 20.93
CA SER A 53 -26.70 -32.58 22.03
C SER A 53 -28.18 -32.86 22.32
N GLU A 54 -29.10 -32.01 21.84
CA GLU A 54 -30.54 -32.08 22.10
C GLU A 54 -31.35 -32.50 20.87
N PHE A 55 -30.89 -32.16 19.65
CA PHE A 55 -31.59 -32.42 18.40
C PHE A 55 -30.75 -33.26 17.43
N THR A 56 -31.29 -34.41 17.02
CA THR A 56 -30.63 -35.34 16.09
C THR A 56 -30.48 -34.77 14.68
N GLU A 57 -31.37 -33.87 14.29
CA GLU A 57 -31.39 -33.17 13.00
C GLU A 57 -30.19 -32.21 12.89
N ASP A 58 -29.96 -31.39 13.92
CA ASP A 58 -28.81 -30.47 14.01
C ASP A 58 -27.47 -31.21 14.01
N THR A 59 -27.40 -32.38 14.65
CA THR A 59 -26.21 -33.24 14.61
C THR A 59 -25.90 -33.76 13.20
N ALA A 60 -26.94 -34.15 12.46
CA ALA A 60 -26.78 -34.64 11.10
C ALA A 60 -26.37 -33.51 10.15
N GLU A 61 -26.99 -32.34 10.27
CA GLU A 61 -26.66 -31.15 9.50
C GLU A 61 -25.22 -30.69 9.78
N LEU A 62 -24.80 -30.62 11.04
CA LEU A 62 -23.43 -30.25 11.42
C LEU A 62 -22.39 -31.20 10.80
N LYS A 63 -22.63 -32.52 10.80
CA LYS A 63 -21.73 -33.50 10.17
C LYS A 63 -21.65 -33.33 8.65
N ILE A 64 -22.76 -33.04 7.99
CA ILE A 64 -22.79 -32.79 6.54
C ILE A 64 -21.97 -31.53 6.23
N LEU A 65 -22.18 -30.44 6.97
CA LEU A 65 -21.45 -29.19 6.79
C LEU A 65 -19.95 -29.36 7.05
N GLN A 66 -19.57 -30.03 8.15
CA GLN A 66 -18.17 -30.36 8.44
C GLN A 66 -17.49 -31.12 7.29
N GLN A 67 -18.16 -32.12 6.73
CA GLN A 67 -17.62 -32.90 5.63
C GLN A 67 -17.51 -32.05 4.34
N GLN A 68 -18.55 -31.26 4.02
CA GLN A 68 -18.58 -30.41 2.85
C GLN A 68 -17.47 -29.36 2.88
N PHE A 69 -17.28 -28.67 4.01
CA PHE A 69 -16.26 -27.63 4.16
C PHE A 69 -14.83 -28.20 4.28
N LYS A 70 -14.64 -29.42 4.84
CA LYS A 70 -13.34 -30.12 4.79
C LYS A 70 -12.93 -30.50 3.36
N VAL A 71 -13.88 -30.95 2.54
CA VAL A 71 -13.61 -31.28 1.12
C VAL A 71 -13.38 -30.01 0.31
N GLN A 72 -14.18 -28.96 0.52
CA GLN A 72 -14.00 -27.68 -0.18
C GLN A 72 -12.70 -26.96 0.22
N SER A 73 -12.30 -26.96 1.48
CA SER A 73 -11.05 -26.29 1.90
C SER A 73 -9.83 -26.87 1.18
N ALA A 74 -9.75 -28.19 1.06
CA ALA A 74 -8.71 -28.92 0.33
C ALA A 74 -8.66 -28.61 -1.18
N LEU A 75 -9.79 -28.15 -1.77
CA LEU A 75 -9.92 -27.84 -3.20
C LEU A 75 -10.03 -26.34 -3.49
N SER A 76 -10.10 -25.48 -2.46
CA SER A 76 -10.45 -24.07 -2.59
C SER A 76 -9.29 -23.19 -3.04
N ILE A 77 -8.99 -23.25 -4.32
CA ILE A 77 -8.08 -22.28 -4.96
C ILE A 77 -8.87 -21.01 -5.29
N GLY A 78 -8.36 -19.85 -4.87
CA GLY A 78 -8.89 -18.52 -5.23
C GLY A 78 -9.42 -17.69 -4.07
N ARG A 79 -9.94 -16.50 -4.41
CA ARG A 79 -10.39 -15.47 -3.45
C ARG A 79 -11.86 -15.10 -3.67
N ILE A 80 -12.52 -14.57 -2.65
CA ILE A 80 -13.80 -13.85 -2.78
C ILE A 80 -13.54 -12.35 -2.57
N GLY A 81 -14.06 -11.51 -3.47
CA GLY A 81 -13.75 -10.08 -3.56
C GLY A 81 -12.79 -9.77 -4.72
N SER A 82 -11.94 -8.76 -4.56
CA SER A 82 -10.98 -8.32 -5.58
C SER A 82 -10.05 -9.46 -6.04
N GLN A 83 -10.16 -9.81 -7.33
CA GLN A 83 -9.25 -10.75 -8.01
C GLN A 83 -7.98 -10.06 -8.55
N LEU A 84 -7.81 -8.75 -8.29
CA LEU A 84 -6.68 -7.94 -8.78
C LEU A 84 -5.49 -7.92 -7.80
N ALA A 85 -5.51 -8.77 -6.76
CA ALA A 85 -4.39 -8.92 -5.86
C ALA A 85 -3.27 -9.69 -6.56
N LEU A 86 -2.19 -9.00 -6.91
CA LEU A 86 -1.04 -9.61 -7.57
C LEU A 86 -0.26 -10.52 -6.60
N GLU A 87 0.42 -11.51 -7.15
CA GLU A 87 1.31 -12.37 -6.37
C GLU A 87 2.50 -11.58 -5.81
N PRO A 88 2.90 -11.79 -4.54
CA PRO A 88 4.03 -11.06 -3.95
C PRO A 88 5.36 -11.24 -4.70
N SER A 89 5.59 -12.42 -5.29
CA SER A 89 6.77 -12.70 -6.11
C SER A 89 6.83 -11.82 -7.36
N PHE A 90 5.70 -11.65 -8.04
CA PHE A 90 5.57 -10.75 -9.17
C PHE A 90 5.83 -9.31 -8.75
N VAL A 91 5.23 -8.85 -7.65
CA VAL A 91 5.45 -7.48 -7.14
C VAL A 91 6.91 -7.22 -6.78
N LYS A 92 7.58 -8.20 -6.17
CA LYS A 92 9.01 -8.13 -5.85
C LYS A 92 9.87 -7.95 -7.11
N GLU A 93 9.58 -8.68 -8.17
CA GLU A 93 10.27 -8.53 -9.46
C GLU A 93 10.06 -7.13 -10.06
N GLN A 94 8.84 -6.60 -9.99
CA GLN A 94 8.52 -5.26 -10.48
C GLN A 94 9.29 -4.17 -9.72
N PHE A 95 9.36 -4.26 -8.39
CA PHE A 95 10.17 -3.34 -7.59
C PHE A 95 11.66 -3.49 -7.87
N ALA A 96 12.14 -4.68 -8.25
CA ALA A 96 13.54 -4.87 -8.65
C ALA A 96 13.86 -4.15 -9.98
N PHE A 97 12.97 -4.25 -10.98
CA PHE A 97 13.13 -3.51 -12.24
C PHE A 97 13.05 -2.00 -12.02
N LEU A 98 12.06 -1.54 -11.27
CA LEU A 98 11.90 -0.13 -10.92
C LEU A 98 13.13 0.40 -10.16
N HIS A 99 13.61 -0.34 -9.15
CA HIS A 99 14.78 0.04 -8.37
C HIS A 99 16.01 0.18 -9.27
N LYS A 100 16.27 -0.80 -10.14
CA LYS A 100 17.39 -0.75 -11.09
C LYS A 100 17.32 0.48 -11.98
N HIS A 101 16.19 0.68 -12.66
CA HIS A 101 15.98 1.83 -13.54
C HIS A 101 16.18 3.15 -12.82
N CYS A 102 15.54 3.33 -11.67
CA CYS A 102 15.67 4.57 -10.91
C CYS A 102 17.09 4.76 -10.38
N GLN A 103 17.73 3.71 -9.86
CA GLN A 103 19.08 3.77 -9.34
C GLN A 103 20.09 4.18 -10.41
N GLU A 104 19.97 3.68 -11.64
CA GLU A 104 20.82 4.08 -12.77
C GLU A 104 20.60 5.57 -13.14
N ASN A 105 19.37 6.05 -13.11
CA ASN A 105 19.01 7.39 -13.58
C ASN A 105 19.25 8.53 -12.57
N ILE A 106 19.38 8.24 -11.26
CA ILE A 106 19.59 9.27 -10.21
C ILE A 106 21.05 9.68 -10.02
N GLN A 107 21.99 9.07 -10.75
CA GLN A 107 23.43 9.32 -10.60
C GLN A 107 23.83 10.69 -11.18
N LYS A 108 24.96 11.24 -10.69
CA LYS A 108 25.40 12.62 -11.02
C LYS A 108 25.72 12.84 -12.49
N ASP A 109 26.16 11.78 -13.18
CA ASP A 109 26.49 11.77 -14.61
C ASP A 109 25.25 11.79 -15.52
N GLN A 110 24.08 11.51 -14.96
CA GLN A 110 22.84 11.48 -15.72
C GLN A 110 22.26 12.89 -15.92
N HIS A 111 21.41 13.05 -16.93
CA HIS A 111 20.73 14.32 -17.16
C HIS A 111 19.84 14.70 -15.96
N ILE A 112 19.81 15.97 -15.57
CA ILE A 112 19.08 16.44 -14.37
C ILE A 112 17.58 16.10 -14.40
N ILE A 113 16.96 16.13 -15.59
CA ILE A 113 15.56 15.69 -15.76
C ILE A 113 15.43 14.21 -15.41
N ASN A 114 16.34 13.36 -15.88
CA ASN A 114 16.31 11.93 -15.57
C ASN A 114 16.48 11.70 -14.07
N GLN A 115 17.42 12.41 -13.44
CA GLN A 115 17.65 12.32 -12.00
C GLN A 115 16.39 12.65 -11.20
N LEU A 116 15.78 13.82 -11.46
CA LEU A 116 14.58 14.26 -10.74
C LEU A 116 13.37 13.35 -11.02
N ASN A 117 13.13 13.03 -12.28
CA ASN A 117 11.96 12.26 -12.70
C ASN A 117 12.03 10.80 -12.21
N ALA A 118 13.22 10.18 -12.25
CA ALA A 118 13.41 8.82 -11.76
C ALA A 118 13.19 8.73 -10.25
N TYR A 119 13.74 9.66 -9.46
CA TYR A 119 13.55 9.65 -8.00
C TYR A 119 12.09 9.96 -7.64
N ALA A 120 11.45 10.92 -8.32
CA ALA A 120 10.03 11.21 -8.12
C ALA A 120 9.15 9.98 -8.44
N CYS A 121 9.44 9.27 -9.53
CA CYS A 121 8.76 8.02 -9.89
C CYS A 121 8.93 6.92 -8.83
N TRP A 122 10.15 6.77 -8.28
CA TRP A 122 10.40 5.86 -7.16
C TRP A 122 9.53 6.20 -5.95
N MET A 123 9.53 7.48 -5.56
CA MET A 123 8.76 7.95 -4.42
C MET A 123 7.26 7.75 -4.60
N TRP A 124 6.74 7.84 -5.83
CA TRP A 124 5.35 7.53 -6.13
C TRP A 124 4.99 6.09 -5.78
N HIS A 125 5.78 5.13 -6.26
CA HIS A 125 5.52 3.71 -6.02
C HIS A 125 5.67 3.33 -4.55
N ILE A 126 6.70 3.86 -3.88
CA ILE A 126 6.89 3.66 -2.43
C ILE A 126 5.74 4.28 -1.63
N SER A 127 5.24 5.45 -2.04
CA SER A 127 4.09 6.10 -1.41
C SER A 127 2.81 5.29 -1.57
N LEU A 128 2.55 4.71 -2.74
CA LEU A 128 1.39 3.83 -2.94
C LEU A 128 1.45 2.59 -2.05
N LEU A 129 2.64 2.00 -1.86
CA LEU A 129 2.83 0.82 -1.01
C LEU A 129 2.82 1.14 0.49
N SER A 130 3.28 2.33 0.89
CA SER A 130 3.54 2.62 2.31
C SER A 130 2.51 3.55 2.95
N LEU A 131 1.73 4.28 2.15
CA LEU A 131 0.84 5.34 2.65
C LEU A 131 -0.65 5.07 2.41
N ALA A 132 -1.02 3.86 1.96
CA ALA A 132 -2.42 3.50 1.68
C ALA A 132 -3.20 4.57 0.90
N SER A 133 -2.50 5.28 0.01
CA SER A 133 -2.98 6.47 -0.67
C SER A 133 -3.42 6.11 -2.08
N ARG A 134 -4.46 6.78 -2.57
CA ARG A 134 -4.99 6.52 -3.92
C ARG A 134 -4.10 7.19 -4.96
N PRO A 135 -3.84 6.58 -6.12
CA PRO A 135 -3.11 7.24 -7.20
C PRO A 135 -3.91 8.45 -7.67
N LYS A 136 -3.50 9.63 -7.22
CA LYS A 136 -4.10 10.95 -7.49
C LYS A 136 -2.98 11.93 -7.78
N GLU A 137 -3.27 12.99 -8.52
CA GLU A 137 -2.30 14.08 -8.69
C GLU A 137 -1.79 14.57 -7.34
N ASN A 138 -0.48 14.79 -7.25
CA ASN A 138 0.20 15.15 -6.01
C ASN A 138 -0.01 14.14 -4.86
N LEU A 139 0.14 12.83 -5.14
CA LEU A 139 0.01 11.74 -4.17
C LEU A 139 0.81 11.97 -2.89
N LEU A 140 2.05 12.48 -3.02
CA LEU A 140 2.95 12.75 -1.91
C LEU A 140 2.43 13.89 -1.00
N GLY A 141 1.46 14.70 -1.43
CA GLY A 141 0.98 15.83 -0.65
C GLY A 141 2.05 16.91 -0.45
N ASN A 142 1.98 17.65 0.65
CA ASN A 142 3.00 18.63 1.00
C ASN A 142 3.98 18.01 1.98
N LEU A 143 5.25 18.39 1.88
CA LEU A 143 6.27 17.90 2.80
C LEU A 143 5.95 18.28 4.26
N ASP A 144 5.34 19.45 4.48
CA ASP A 144 4.95 19.95 5.80
C ASP A 144 3.83 19.11 6.46
N ASP A 145 3.13 18.26 5.71
CA ASP A 145 2.11 17.35 6.25
C ASP A 145 2.73 16.10 6.92
N TYR A 146 4.04 15.87 6.73
CA TYR A 146 4.79 14.75 7.33
C TYR A 146 5.39 15.17 8.68
N CYS A 147 4.81 14.65 9.77
CA CYS A 147 5.38 14.78 11.10
C CYS A 147 6.32 13.61 11.39
N VAL A 148 7.61 13.78 11.09
CA VAL A 148 8.64 12.74 11.28
C VAL A 148 8.83 12.38 12.75
N GLU A 149 8.71 13.35 13.66
CA GLU A 149 8.84 13.14 15.12
C GLU A 149 7.78 12.17 15.65
N LEU A 150 6.52 12.41 15.28
CA LEU A 150 5.41 11.53 15.64
C LEU A 150 5.27 10.32 14.72
N LYS A 151 6.08 10.26 13.64
CA LYS A 151 6.03 9.23 12.61
C LYS A 151 4.65 9.09 11.98
N LEU A 152 4.04 10.24 11.65
CA LEU A 152 2.70 10.33 11.08
C LEU A 152 2.68 11.25 9.86
N LEU A 153 1.84 10.92 8.89
CA LEU A 153 1.43 11.81 7.81
C LEU A 153 -0.05 12.17 7.99
N TYR A 154 -0.39 13.44 7.90
CA TYR A 154 -1.79 13.88 7.82
C TYR A 154 -2.26 13.96 6.37
N VAL A 155 -3.38 13.29 6.05
CA VAL A 155 -3.97 13.32 4.72
C VAL A 155 -5.41 13.79 4.78
N ASN A 156 -5.71 14.91 4.09
CA ASN A 156 -7.07 15.35 3.87
C ASN A 156 -7.54 15.03 2.44
N ASP A 157 -8.07 13.83 2.25
CA ASP A 157 -8.55 13.34 0.94
C ASP A 157 -9.79 14.07 0.41
N LYS A 158 -10.50 14.85 1.24
CA LYS A 158 -11.74 15.53 0.85
C LYS A 158 -11.78 16.99 1.28
N ARG A 159 -10.65 17.71 1.19
CA ARG A 159 -10.49 19.11 1.60
C ARG A 159 -11.58 20.06 1.06
N ASN A 160 -12.21 19.72 -0.07
CA ASN A 160 -13.27 20.51 -0.73
C ASN A 160 -14.70 19.99 -0.47
N SER A 161 -14.89 18.95 0.33
CA SER A 161 -16.20 18.41 0.67
C SER A 161 -16.83 19.19 1.81
N LYS A 162 -18.01 19.78 1.56
CA LYS A 162 -18.84 20.39 2.63
C LYS A 162 -19.20 19.39 3.74
N ALA A 163 -19.15 18.08 3.46
CA ALA A 163 -19.55 17.01 4.37
C ALA A 163 -18.39 16.33 5.13
N ARG A 164 -17.12 16.54 4.75
CA ARG A 164 -15.96 15.91 5.43
C ARG A 164 -14.84 16.93 5.64
N LYS A 165 -14.79 17.53 6.83
CA LYS A 165 -13.79 18.56 7.19
C LYS A 165 -12.43 17.97 7.58
N ASP A 166 -12.44 16.87 8.32
CA ASP A 166 -11.23 16.28 8.91
C ASP A 166 -10.61 15.18 8.04
N GLY A 167 -9.27 15.16 7.97
CA GLY A 167 -8.46 14.15 7.31
C GLY A 167 -8.24 12.89 8.17
N ARG A 168 -7.21 12.11 7.82
CA ARG A 168 -6.74 10.94 8.59
C ARG A 168 -5.24 11.02 8.84
N PHE A 169 -4.77 10.29 9.85
CA PHE A 169 -3.34 10.10 10.10
C PHE A 169 -2.89 8.74 9.58
N ILE A 170 -1.74 8.73 8.91
CA ILE A 170 -1.13 7.55 8.31
C ILE A 170 0.20 7.32 9.03
N PRO A 171 0.34 6.21 9.77
CA PRO A 171 1.58 5.88 10.45
C PRO A 171 2.71 5.59 9.45
N LEU A 172 3.90 6.12 9.73
CA LEU A 172 5.08 5.99 8.86
C LEU A 172 6.01 4.89 9.37
N SER A 173 6.28 3.89 8.53
CA SER A 173 7.30 2.88 8.82
C SER A 173 8.70 3.49 8.85
N ASP A 174 9.63 2.86 9.55
CA ASP A 174 11.01 3.36 9.62
C ASP A 174 11.68 3.34 8.23
N PHE A 175 11.35 2.36 7.39
CA PHE A 175 11.73 2.35 5.98
C PHE A 175 11.21 3.58 5.22
N PHE A 176 9.93 3.94 5.37
CA PHE A 176 9.39 5.09 4.65
C PHE A 176 10.04 6.39 5.12
N ILE A 177 10.26 6.55 6.43
CA ILE A 177 10.95 7.72 7.00
C ILE A 177 12.35 7.85 6.40
N LYS A 178 13.13 6.76 6.36
CA LYS A 178 14.46 6.78 5.76
C LYS A 178 14.42 7.09 4.26
N THR A 179 13.41 6.59 3.55
CA THR A 179 13.21 6.88 2.13
C THR A 179 12.87 8.35 1.90
N LEU A 180 11.99 8.93 2.73
CA LEU A 180 11.66 10.35 2.69
C LEU A 180 12.89 11.22 2.95
N GLN A 181 13.69 10.89 3.97
CA GLN A 181 14.93 11.59 4.29
C GLN A 181 15.95 11.51 3.13
N ASN A 182 16.14 10.33 2.54
CA ASN A 182 17.04 10.18 1.40
C ASN A 182 16.57 11.02 0.20
N TYR A 183 15.25 11.10 -0.03
CA TYR A 183 14.68 11.91 -1.09
C TYR A 183 14.84 13.41 -0.84
N THR A 184 14.58 13.90 0.38
CA THR A 184 14.77 15.32 0.71
C THR A 184 16.23 15.73 0.59
N VAL A 185 17.17 14.90 1.07
CA VAL A 185 18.61 15.14 0.91
C VAL A 185 19.00 15.16 -0.57
N PHE A 186 18.46 14.25 -1.37
CA PHE A 186 18.67 14.27 -2.83
C PHE A 186 18.19 15.60 -3.46
N LEU A 187 16.99 16.07 -3.11
CA LEU A 187 16.46 17.33 -3.62
C LEU A 187 17.31 18.54 -3.19
N GLU A 188 17.79 18.55 -1.94
CA GLU A 188 18.71 19.57 -1.44
C GLU A 188 20.00 19.62 -2.25
N GLN A 189 20.64 18.47 -2.50
CA GLN A 189 21.84 18.38 -3.35
C GLN A 189 21.59 18.87 -4.77
N ILE A 190 20.42 18.58 -5.34
CA ILE A 190 20.03 19.08 -6.66
C ILE A 190 19.89 20.61 -6.65
N ILE A 191 19.27 21.19 -5.62
CA ILE A 191 19.11 22.63 -5.49
C ILE A 191 20.46 23.33 -5.27
N GLU A 192 21.35 22.73 -4.49
CA GLU A 192 22.71 23.23 -4.28
C GLU A 192 23.49 23.26 -5.61
N ALA A 193 23.44 22.16 -6.37
CA ALA A 193 24.19 22.04 -7.62
C ALA A 193 23.59 22.86 -8.79
N TYR A 194 22.26 22.95 -8.89
CA TYR A 194 21.56 23.49 -10.06
C TYR A 194 20.66 24.69 -9.76
N GLY A 195 20.66 25.23 -8.53
CA GLY A 195 19.74 26.28 -8.11
C GLY A 195 19.84 27.58 -8.92
N SER A 196 21.06 27.99 -9.30
CA SER A 196 21.28 29.15 -10.16
C SER A 196 20.69 28.94 -11.57
N PHE A 197 20.90 27.75 -12.11
CA PHE A 197 20.36 27.32 -13.40
C PHE A 197 18.83 27.28 -13.38
N PHE A 198 18.24 26.63 -12.37
CA PHE A 198 16.78 26.60 -12.22
C PHE A 198 16.16 27.98 -12.03
N ARG A 199 16.87 28.93 -11.40
CA ARG A 199 16.40 30.31 -11.31
C ARG A 199 16.30 30.97 -12.68
N GLN A 200 17.21 30.66 -13.61
CA GLN A 200 17.15 31.16 -14.98
C GLN A 200 16.02 30.49 -15.78
N VAL A 201 15.88 29.16 -15.64
CA VAL A 201 14.89 28.38 -16.40
C VAL A 201 13.46 28.63 -15.93
N PHE A 202 13.22 28.58 -14.62
CA PHE A 202 11.87 28.68 -14.04
C PHE A 202 11.54 30.07 -13.51
N THR A 203 12.44 31.05 -13.70
CA THR A 203 12.25 32.46 -13.29
C THR A 203 11.91 32.66 -11.81
N LYS A 204 12.27 31.69 -10.96
CA LYS A 204 12.04 31.72 -9.51
C LYS A 204 13.11 30.93 -8.77
N LYS A 205 13.34 31.27 -7.49
CA LYS A 205 14.18 30.43 -6.62
C LYS A 205 13.44 29.13 -6.34
N ILE A 206 14.01 28.00 -6.74
CA ILE A 206 13.46 26.67 -6.46
C ILE A 206 13.87 26.23 -5.05
N THR A 207 12.91 25.71 -4.30
CA THR A 207 13.06 25.11 -2.97
C THR A 207 12.75 23.61 -3.00
N VAL A 208 13.02 22.91 -1.89
CA VAL A 208 12.66 21.47 -1.78
C VAL A 208 11.16 21.28 -1.99
N ASN A 209 10.33 22.13 -1.39
CA ASN A 209 8.87 22.11 -1.56
C ASN A 209 8.42 22.37 -3.00
N ASP A 210 9.23 23.05 -3.80
CA ASP A 210 8.92 23.22 -5.22
C ASP A 210 9.12 21.93 -6.01
N LEU A 211 10.13 21.12 -5.67
CA LEU A 211 10.48 19.87 -6.38
C LEU A 211 9.78 18.63 -5.79
N PHE A 212 9.43 18.64 -4.51
CA PHE A 212 8.82 17.52 -3.82
C PHE A 212 7.50 17.13 -4.49
N GLY A 213 7.39 15.86 -4.91
CA GLY A 213 6.20 15.35 -5.60
C GLY A 213 5.99 15.93 -7.00
N LYS A 214 7.03 16.50 -7.62
CA LYS A 214 6.96 17.07 -8.98
C LYS A 214 7.99 16.43 -9.91
N VAL A 215 7.74 16.61 -11.20
CA VAL A 215 8.58 16.15 -12.31
C VAL A 215 8.77 17.27 -13.31
N ILE A 216 9.86 17.20 -14.06
CA ILE A 216 10.09 18.07 -15.20
C ILE A 216 9.54 17.35 -16.44
N ASP A 217 8.42 17.85 -16.95
CA ASP A 217 7.89 17.42 -18.24
C ASP A 217 8.63 18.17 -19.35
N SER A 218 9.23 17.42 -20.27
CA SER A 218 9.99 17.95 -21.40
C SER A 218 9.49 17.47 -22.76
N LYS A 219 8.34 16.79 -22.83
CA LYS A 219 7.72 16.28 -24.07
C LYS A 219 8.72 15.61 -25.02
N ASP A 220 9.46 14.63 -24.49
CA ASP A 220 10.39 13.77 -25.23
C ASP A 220 11.68 14.43 -25.73
N ILE A 221 12.04 15.60 -25.19
CA ILE A 221 13.33 16.24 -25.45
C ILE A 221 14.13 16.28 -24.15
N LEU A 222 15.39 15.83 -24.18
CA LEU A 222 16.36 16.13 -23.13
C LEU A 222 17.13 17.41 -23.55
N PRO A 223 16.79 18.58 -22.99
CA PRO A 223 17.40 19.84 -23.38
C PRO A 223 18.89 19.90 -22.99
N ILE A 224 19.76 20.21 -23.92
CA ILE A 224 21.21 20.32 -23.70
C ILE A 224 21.64 21.78 -23.70
N THR A 225 20.93 22.64 -24.44
CA THR A 225 21.25 24.06 -24.59
C THR A 225 20.34 24.95 -23.76
N VAL A 226 20.83 26.16 -23.40
CA VAL A 226 20.04 27.17 -22.68
C VAL A 226 18.74 27.51 -23.42
N LYS A 227 18.79 27.59 -24.75
CA LYS A 227 17.62 27.89 -25.59
C LYS A 227 16.56 26.79 -25.51
N GLU A 228 16.98 25.52 -25.50
CA GLU A 228 16.04 24.40 -25.32
C GLU A 228 15.43 24.43 -23.93
N TRP A 229 16.23 24.70 -22.90
CA TRP A 229 15.76 24.84 -21.52
C TRP A 229 14.75 25.98 -21.31
N GLN A 230 14.86 27.06 -22.07
CA GLN A 230 13.90 28.19 -22.05
C GLN A 230 12.62 27.91 -22.86
N SER A 231 12.50 26.74 -23.48
CA SER A 231 11.29 26.35 -24.20
C SER A 231 10.08 26.32 -23.26
N ARG A 232 8.96 26.90 -23.71
CA ARG A 232 7.66 26.80 -23.02
C ARG A 232 7.16 25.36 -22.85
N LYS A 233 7.80 24.39 -23.51
CA LYS A 233 7.50 22.97 -23.37
C LYS A 233 8.04 22.37 -22.07
N ILE A 234 9.08 22.96 -21.47
CA ILE A 234 9.69 22.43 -20.24
C ILE A 234 8.98 23.03 -19.04
N LYS A 235 8.36 22.17 -18.24
CA LYS A 235 7.56 22.61 -17.10
C LYS A 235 7.76 21.69 -15.91
N LEU A 236 7.79 22.30 -14.73
CA LEU A 236 7.68 21.59 -13.47
C LEU A 236 6.19 21.33 -13.19
N ILE A 237 5.77 20.08 -13.25
CA ILE A 237 4.36 19.69 -13.07
C ILE A 237 4.21 18.73 -11.87
N PRO A 238 3.04 18.72 -11.20
CA PRO A 238 2.75 17.72 -10.18
C PRO A 238 2.83 16.31 -10.74
N LEU A 239 3.36 15.39 -9.94
CA LEU A 239 3.37 13.98 -10.30
C LEU A 239 1.94 13.45 -10.36
N SER A 240 1.62 12.74 -11.44
CA SER A 240 0.29 12.20 -11.69
C SER A 240 0.37 10.76 -12.17
N ARG A 241 -0.72 10.01 -12.00
CA ARG A 241 -0.84 8.64 -12.49
C ARG A 241 -0.57 8.56 -13.99
N ASN A 242 -1.08 9.51 -14.77
CA ASN A 242 -0.90 9.51 -16.22
C ASN A 242 0.57 9.70 -16.59
N TRP A 243 1.26 10.63 -15.93
CA TRP A 243 2.69 10.85 -16.16
C TRP A 243 3.51 9.60 -15.81
N VAL A 244 3.24 8.97 -14.67
CA VAL A 244 3.96 7.75 -14.25
C VAL A 244 3.75 6.61 -15.24
N ASN A 245 2.53 6.43 -15.75
CA ASN A 245 2.26 5.37 -16.74
C ASN A 245 3.03 5.58 -18.04
N LEU A 246 3.12 6.82 -18.51
CA LEU A 246 3.89 7.17 -19.72
C LEU A 246 5.39 7.02 -19.47
N TYR A 247 5.89 7.52 -18.33
CA TYR A 247 7.31 7.43 -17.97
C TYR A 247 7.78 5.98 -17.81
N MET A 248 6.91 5.09 -17.34
CA MET A 248 7.19 3.67 -17.16
C MET A 248 6.82 2.80 -18.37
N GLU A 249 6.34 3.42 -19.46
CA GLU A 249 6.05 2.71 -20.70
C GLU A 249 7.34 2.10 -21.26
N GLY A 250 7.34 0.78 -21.46
CA GLY A 250 8.52 0.03 -21.89
C GLY A 250 9.45 -0.43 -20.76
N ILE A 251 9.26 0.05 -19.53
CA ILE A 251 9.97 -0.44 -18.33
C ILE A 251 9.16 -1.55 -17.66
N PHE A 252 7.84 -1.35 -17.52
CA PHE A 252 6.93 -2.39 -17.03
C PHE A 252 6.27 -3.18 -18.17
N PRO A 253 5.78 -4.41 -17.90
CA PRO A 253 5.08 -5.21 -18.91
C PRO A 253 3.89 -4.47 -19.54
N LYS A 254 3.72 -4.61 -20.86
CA LYS A 254 2.57 -4.07 -21.60
C LYS A 254 1.29 -4.63 -20.97
N ASN A 255 0.37 -3.76 -20.52
CA ASN A 255 -0.90 -4.05 -19.82
C ASN A 255 -0.87 -4.04 -18.28
N MET A 256 0.19 -3.55 -17.64
CA MET A 256 0.16 -3.39 -16.18
C MET A 256 -0.84 -2.30 -15.75
N TYR A 257 -1.90 -2.70 -15.04
CA TYR A 257 -2.95 -1.79 -14.57
C TYR A 257 -2.44 -0.90 -13.42
N SER A 258 -2.22 0.39 -13.66
CA SER A 258 -1.55 1.32 -12.71
C SER A 258 -2.23 1.58 -11.35
N ASN A 259 -3.36 0.95 -11.04
CA ASN A 259 -3.93 0.97 -9.69
C ASN A 259 -3.79 -0.41 -8.99
N TRP A 260 -3.02 -1.34 -9.56
CA TRP A 260 -2.75 -2.65 -8.97
C TRP A 260 -2.09 -2.54 -7.59
N LEU A 261 -1.22 -1.55 -7.35
CA LEU A 261 -0.52 -1.39 -6.07
C LEU A 261 -1.51 -1.26 -4.91
N ARG A 262 -2.65 -0.60 -5.12
CA ARG A 262 -3.67 -0.42 -4.09
C ARG A 262 -4.42 -1.72 -3.78
N HIS A 263 -4.79 -2.48 -4.82
CA HIS A 263 -5.43 -3.79 -4.63
C HIS A 263 -4.45 -4.76 -3.97
N PHE A 264 -3.19 -4.74 -4.41
CA PHE A 264 -2.12 -5.53 -3.83
C PHE A 264 -1.90 -5.18 -2.35
N ASP A 265 -1.58 -3.93 -2.01
CA ASP A 265 -1.21 -3.55 -0.65
C ASP A 265 -2.34 -3.83 0.36
N MET A 266 -3.59 -3.51 0.02
CA MET A 266 -4.74 -3.83 0.89
C MET A 266 -4.85 -5.35 1.14
N ASN A 267 -4.74 -6.17 0.09
CA ASN A 267 -4.79 -7.63 0.24
C ASN A 267 -3.55 -8.17 0.98
N PHE A 268 -2.41 -7.53 0.80
CA PHE A 268 -1.15 -7.94 1.38
C PHE A 268 -1.10 -7.63 2.89
N LEU A 269 -1.80 -6.60 3.35
CA LEU A 269 -2.04 -6.33 4.78
C LEU A 269 -2.96 -7.38 5.43
N MET A 270 -3.90 -7.96 4.67
CA MET A 270 -4.81 -9.01 5.15
C MET A 270 -4.20 -10.42 5.09
N TYR A 271 -3.03 -10.56 4.46
CA TYR A 271 -2.36 -11.85 4.29
C TYR A 271 -1.49 -12.18 5.51
N ALA A 272 -1.81 -13.30 6.16
CA ALA A 272 -0.91 -13.98 7.08
C ALA A 272 -0.15 -15.09 6.32
N GLU A 273 1.14 -15.22 6.58
CA GLU A 273 1.94 -16.32 6.02
C GLU A 273 1.90 -17.50 7.00
N GLU A 274 1.16 -18.55 6.67
CA GLU A 274 1.20 -19.82 7.40
C GLU A 274 2.41 -20.64 6.94
N LYS A 275 3.22 -21.14 7.89
CA LYS A 275 4.29 -22.09 7.57
C LYS A 275 3.68 -23.41 7.14
N GLU A 276 3.99 -23.88 5.93
CA GLU A 276 4.05 -25.33 5.72
C GLU A 276 5.20 -25.88 6.57
N GLU A 277 4.91 -26.43 7.74
CA GLU A 277 5.82 -27.35 8.43
C GLU A 277 5.97 -28.63 7.59
N LYS A 278 6.77 -28.56 6.52
CA LYS A 278 7.38 -29.76 5.98
C LYS A 278 8.43 -30.21 6.98
N GLU A 279 8.09 -31.21 7.79
CA GLU A 279 9.04 -31.99 8.59
C GLU A 279 10.18 -32.49 7.68
N LYS A 280 11.22 -31.68 7.52
CA LYS A 280 12.55 -32.18 7.21
C LYS A 280 13.28 -32.28 8.54
N LYS A 281 13.15 -33.47 9.15
CA LYS A 281 14.16 -33.99 10.07
C LYS A 281 15.48 -34.04 9.31
N GLU A 282 16.24 -32.95 9.31
CA GLU A 282 17.70 -32.97 9.40
C GLU A 282 18.31 -31.56 9.50
N LYS A 283 19.11 -31.38 10.57
CA LYS A 283 20.10 -30.33 10.84
C LYS A 283 19.61 -28.88 10.93
N LYS A 284 19.29 -28.52 12.18
CA LYS A 284 19.19 -27.19 12.77
C LYS A 284 20.24 -26.18 12.25
N ARG A 285 19.80 -25.27 11.38
CA ARG A 285 20.08 -23.84 11.52
C ARG A 285 18.72 -23.18 11.71
N LYS A 286 18.37 -22.83 12.95
CA LYS A 286 17.19 -22.01 13.24
C LYS A 286 17.48 -20.58 12.77
N GLU A 287 17.41 -20.34 11.48
CA GLU A 287 17.11 -18.99 10.99
C GLU A 287 15.69 -18.69 11.48
N LYS A 288 15.58 -17.70 12.38
CA LYS A 288 14.32 -17.14 12.85
C LYS A 288 13.64 -16.49 11.64
N LYS A 289 12.99 -17.27 10.78
CA LYS A 289 12.12 -16.73 9.73
C LYS A 289 10.93 -16.09 10.41
N GLU A 290 10.85 -14.77 10.30
CA GLU A 290 9.79 -13.92 10.84
C GLU A 290 8.44 -14.34 10.27
N GLU A 291 7.48 -14.55 11.16
CA GLU A 291 6.11 -14.90 10.83
C GLU A 291 5.35 -13.61 10.52
N LYS A 292 4.82 -13.50 9.29
CA LYS A 292 3.99 -12.36 8.91
C LYS A 292 2.56 -12.60 9.40
N THR A 293 2.12 -11.81 10.38
CA THR A 293 0.73 -11.80 10.84
C THR A 293 -0.12 -10.87 9.97
N ALA A 294 -1.43 -11.11 9.88
CA ALA A 294 -2.35 -10.21 9.18
C ALA A 294 -2.71 -9.01 10.07
N LEU A 295 -2.83 -7.82 9.48
CA LEU A 295 -3.32 -6.65 10.19
C LEU A 295 -4.84 -6.77 10.37
N ALA A 296 -5.32 -6.45 11.57
CA ALA A 296 -6.75 -6.48 11.86
C ALA A 296 -7.54 -5.56 10.90
N PHE A 297 -8.68 -6.05 10.40
CA PHE A 297 -9.40 -5.38 9.32
C PHE A 297 -9.84 -3.94 9.65
N HIS A 298 -10.27 -3.69 10.89
CA HIS A 298 -10.65 -2.34 11.33
C HIS A 298 -9.47 -1.34 11.30
N LEU A 299 -8.22 -1.81 11.50
CA LEU A 299 -7.02 -0.97 11.35
C LEU A 299 -6.70 -0.71 9.88
N ILE A 300 -6.94 -1.69 9.00
CA ILE A 300 -6.83 -1.51 7.54
C ILE A 300 -7.85 -0.46 7.06
N GLN A 301 -9.09 -0.51 7.57
CA GLN A 301 -10.11 0.51 7.26
C GLN A 301 -9.66 1.91 7.69
N ALA A 302 -9.18 2.05 8.93
CA ALA A 302 -8.62 3.32 9.43
C ALA A 302 -7.48 3.86 8.55
N LEU A 303 -6.59 2.98 8.09
CA LEU A 303 -5.46 3.33 7.22
C LEU A 303 -5.91 3.83 5.83
N TYR A 304 -6.97 3.27 5.26
CA TYR A 304 -7.41 3.55 3.89
C TYR A 304 -8.55 4.59 3.75
N GLY A 305 -9.23 4.98 4.83
CA GLY A 305 -10.19 6.10 4.81
C GLY A 305 -11.48 5.86 3.99
N HIS A 306 -11.99 4.64 4.01
CA HIS A 306 -13.26 4.22 3.40
C HIS A 306 -14.57 4.65 4.12
N ASP A 307 -14.61 4.85 5.45
CA ASP A 307 -15.81 5.12 6.27
C ASP A 307 -15.60 6.24 7.33
N GLN A 308 -16.67 6.80 7.89
CA GLN A 308 -16.60 7.77 9.00
C GLN A 308 -16.00 7.15 10.28
N ARG A 309 -16.18 5.83 10.45
CA ARG A 309 -15.56 5.02 11.51
C ARG A 309 -14.03 4.96 11.40
N ASP A 310 -13.44 5.33 10.27
CA ASP A 310 -11.98 5.36 10.12
C ASP A 310 -11.30 6.47 10.92
N ARG A 311 -12.10 7.44 11.39
CA ARG A 311 -11.67 8.44 12.35
C ARG A 311 -11.60 7.90 13.76
N GLU A 312 -12.22 6.76 14.04
CA GLU A 312 -12.28 6.15 15.36
C GLU A 312 -10.86 6.04 15.92
N ALA A 313 -9.85 5.58 15.17
CA ALA A 313 -8.47 5.53 15.67
C ALA A 313 -7.91 6.83 16.32
N PHE A 314 -8.39 8.00 15.91
CA PHE A 314 -7.98 9.29 16.46
C PHE A 314 -9.16 10.16 16.95
N HIS A 315 -10.34 9.56 17.10
CA HIS A 315 -11.51 10.25 17.60
C HIS A 315 -11.43 10.31 19.13
N PRO A 316 -11.76 11.45 19.76
CA PRO A 316 -11.67 11.59 21.22
C PRO A 316 -12.45 10.54 22.03
N HIS A 317 -13.49 9.95 21.43
CA HIS A 317 -14.37 8.96 22.07
C HIS A 317 -14.16 7.53 21.55
N SER A 318 -13.03 7.26 20.93
CA SER A 318 -12.72 5.94 20.41
C SER A 318 -12.32 4.95 21.49
N SER A 319 -12.72 3.70 21.30
CA SER A 319 -12.21 2.56 22.07
C SER A 319 -10.84 2.09 21.58
N LEU A 320 -10.39 2.51 20.38
CA LEU A 320 -9.09 2.16 19.84
C LEU A 320 -8.01 3.09 20.42
N ILE A 321 -7.00 2.51 21.04
CA ILE A 321 -5.84 3.24 21.55
C ILE A 321 -5.00 3.71 20.36
N PRO A 322 -4.81 5.03 20.13
CA PRO A 322 -4.08 5.54 18.96
C PRO A 322 -2.66 4.95 18.84
N ASN A 323 -1.98 4.75 19.96
CA ASN A 323 -0.64 4.17 19.98
C ASN A 323 -0.63 2.72 19.48
N VAL A 324 -1.66 1.93 19.76
CA VAL A 324 -1.78 0.55 19.27
C VAL A 324 -1.94 0.54 17.75
N TYR A 325 -2.80 1.41 17.21
CA TYR A 325 -2.94 1.60 15.77
C TYR A 325 -1.61 1.98 15.11
N VAL A 326 -0.92 2.99 15.66
CA VAL A 326 0.37 3.46 15.15
C VAL A 326 1.41 2.34 15.17
N GLN A 327 1.53 1.59 16.27
CA GLN A 327 2.52 0.51 16.38
C GLN A 327 2.22 -0.64 15.41
N GLN A 328 0.99 -1.16 15.40
CA GLN A 328 0.63 -2.31 14.57
C GLN A 328 0.67 -1.99 13.08
N ALA A 329 0.11 -0.85 12.66
CA ALA A 329 0.16 -0.45 11.25
C ALA A 329 1.59 -0.18 10.78
N ARG A 330 2.43 0.49 11.58
CA ARG A 330 3.84 0.73 11.22
C ARG A 330 4.62 -0.56 11.07
N GLN A 331 4.44 -1.49 12.01
CA GLN A 331 5.09 -2.79 11.95
C GLN A 331 4.68 -3.54 10.69
N GLN A 332 3.37 -3.59 10.37
CA GLN A 332 2.90 -4.28 9.18
C GLN A 332 3.44 -3.65 7.88
N LEU A 333 3.44 -2.32 7.78
CA LEU A 333 3.98 -1.62 6.61
C LEU A 333 5.50 -1.87 6.46
N GLN A 334 6.22 -1.95 7.58
CA GLN A 334 7.64 -2.31 7.60
C GLN A 334 7.87 -3.75 7.12
N ASP A 335 7.07 -4.69 7.61
CA ASP A 335 7.18 -6.11 7.27
C ASP A 335 6.82 -6.36 5.80
N ASN A 336 5.82 -5.64 5.27
CA ASN A 336 5.47 -5.67 3.84
C ASN A 336 6.68 -5.30 2.96
N VAL A 337 7.35 -4.21 3.29
CA VAL A 337 8.54 -3.75 2.57
C VAL A 337 9.69 -4.76 2.68
N LYS A 338 9.91 -5.31 3.88
CA LYS A 338 10.95 -6.31 4.13
C LYS A 338 10.71 -7.60 3.34
N PHE A 339 9.47 -8.09 3.34
CA PHE A 339 9.06 -9.27 2.59
C PHE A 339 9.33 -9.10 1.09
N LEU A 340 8.97 -7.94 0.54
CA LEU A 340 9.21 -7.59 -0.86
C LEU A 340 10.68 -7.27 -1.16
N SER A 341 11.54 -7.23 -0.14
CA SER A 341 12.99 -6.96 -0.26
C SER A 341 13.28 -5.65 -0.99
N ILE A 342 12.45 -4.63 -0.77
CA ILE A 342 12.58 -3.33 -1.39
C ILE A 342 13.76 -2.59 -0.75
N LYS A 343 14.62 -2.01 -1.59
CA LYS A 343 15.83 -1.30 -1.16
C LYS A 343 15.62 0.20 -1.22
N HIS A 344 16.36 0.97 -0.41
CA HIS A 344 16.42 2.41 -0.59
C HIS A 344 17.12 2.78 -1.91
N LEU A 345 16.80 3.96 -2.43
CA LEU A 345 17.60 4.62 -3.46
C LEU A 345 18.66 5.50 -2.83
N GLU A 346 19.87 5.42 -3.39
CA GLU A 346 21.02 6.20 -2.94
C GLU A 346 21.74 6.80 -4.13
N ARG A 347 21.91 8.12 -4.13
CA ARG A 347 22.73 8.81 -5.12
C ARG A 347 24.20 8.73 -4.67
N LYS A 348 25.06 8.17 -5.52
CA LYS A 348 26.50 8.04 -5.23
C LYS A 348 27.27 9.29 -5.68
#